data_AF-A0A8S3GF72-F1
#
_entry.id   AF-A0A8S3GF72-F1
#
_cell.length_a   1.000
_cell.length_b   1.000
_cell.length_c   1.000
_cell.angle_alpha   90.00
_cell.angle_beta   90.00
_cell.angle_gamma   90.00
#
_symmetry.space_group_name_H-M   'P 1'
#
loop_
_entity.id
_entity.type
_entity.pdbx_description
1 polymer ?
#
loop_
_entity_poly.entity_id
_entity_poly.type
_entity_poly.pdbx_seq_one_letter_code
_entity_poly.pdbx_strand_id
1 'polypeptide(L)'
;VHEVLFYDERPFEHEFFLQIAQSFPLIKNLSIKNSKPQNNKLCKESKNDNQDFSIIKFPHLINLTLNLAHDNYIEELLFDTRTCLPNNVVHLNIFTIN
;
A
#
# COMPACT_ATOMS: atom_id res chain seq x y z
N VAL A 1 12.55 12.34 -3.61
CA VAL A 1 12.91 10.93 -3.33
C VAL A 1 12.16 10.05 -4.31
N HIS A 2 12.85 9.19 -5.06
CA HIS A 2 12.21 8.31 -6.05
C HIS A 2 12.15 6.85 -5.60
N GLU A 3 12.87 6.51 -4.53
CA GLU A 3 12.96 5.16 -4.00
C GLU A 3 12.85 5.22 -2.49
N VAL A 4 11.97 4.42 -1.93
CA VAL A 4 11.78 4.30 -0.49
C VAL A 4 11.60 2.84 -0.10
N LEU A 5 12.32 2.43 0.95
CA LEU A 5 12.19 1.14 1.60
C LEU A 5 11.65 1.36 3.01
N PHE A 6 10.56 0.68 3.35
CA PHE A 6 9.99 0.69 4.68
C PHE A 6 10.05 -0.69 5.33
N TYR A 7 10.46 -0.71 6.59
CA TYR A 7 10.43 -1.89 7.46
C TYR A 7 10.00 -1.47 8.86
N ASP A 8 9.04 -2.18 9.42
CA ASP A 8 8.60 -1.99 10.81
C ASP A 8 8.10 -3.33 11.36
N GLU A 9 8.18 -3.50 12.68
CA GLU A 9 7.60 -4.61 13.41
C GLU A 9 6.13 -4.37 13.76
N ARG A 10 5.65 -3.12 13.64
CA ARG A 10 4.25 -2.73 13.80
C ARG A 10 3.53 -2.80 12.45
N PRO A 11 2.24 -3.18 12.41
CA PRO A 11 1.47 -3.19 11.16
C PRO A 11 1.43 -1.82 10.47
N PHE A 12 1.44 -1.83 9.13
CA PHE A 12 1.21 -0.63 8.32
C PHE A 12 -0.27 -0.46 8.02
N GLU A 13 -0.97 0.41 8.73
CA GLU A 13 -2.39 0.66 8.49
C GLU A 13 -2.62 1.54 7.25
N HIS A 14 -3.87 1.70 6.81
CA HIS A 14 -4.21 2.49 5.63
C HIS A 14 -3.60 3.90 5.60
N GLU A 15 -3.62 4.58 6.76
CA GLU A 15 -3.05 5.91 6.93
C GLU A 15 -1.55 5.98 6.61
N PHE A 16 -0.82 4.88 6.82
CA PHE A 16 0.59 4.79 6.46
C PHE A 16 0.79 4.93 4.95
N PHE A 17 0.01 4.20 4.15
CA PHE A 17 0.07 4.28 2.69
C PHE A 17 -0.36 5.67 2.18
N LEU A 18 -1.36 6.28 2.82
CA LEU A 18 -1.78 7.63 2.53
C LEU A 18 -0.65 8.64 2.78
N GLN A 19 0.03 8.52 3.92
CA GLN A 19 1.17 9.37 4.26
C GLN A 19 2.34 9.19 3.29
N ILE A 20 2.62 7.98 2.82
CA ILE A 20 3.64 7.75 1.79
C ILE A 20 3.26 8.48 0.50
N ALA A 21 2.02 8.31 0.03
CA ALA A 21 1.57 8.96 -1.21
C ALA A 21 1.66 10.49 -1.13
N GLN A 22 1.31 11.08 0.02
CA GLN A 22 1.39 12.52 0.25
C GLN A 22 2.82 13.03 0.41
N SER A 23 3.67 12.28 1.11
CA SER A 23 5.07 12.67 1.39
C SER A 23 5.98 12.46 0.18
N PHE A 24 5.66 11.46 -0.66
CA PHE A 24 6.46 11.05 -1.80
C PHE A 24 5.61 10.97 -3.07
N PRO A 25 5.01 12.08 -3.54
CA PRO A 25 4.11 12.07 -4.69
C PRO A 25 4.77 11.61 -6.00
N LEU A 26 6.10 11.73 -6.08
CA LEU A 26 6.92 11.33 -7.24
C LEU A 26 7.67 10.00 -7.03
N ILE A 27 7.24 9.17 -6.08
CA ILE A 27 7.85 7.86 -5.84
C ILE A 27 7.74 6.96 -7.07
N LYS A 28 8.85 6.31 -7.42
CA LYS A 28 8.95 5.36 -8.53
C LYS A 28 9.16 3.93 -8.05
N ASN A 29 9.93 3.76 -6.98
CA ASN A 29 10.23 2.47 -6.37
C ASN A 29 9.75 2.47 -4.92
N LEU A 30 8.77 1.63 -4.60
CA LEU A 30 8.29 1.43 -3.24
C LEU A 30 8.57 -0.01 -2.82
N SER A 31 9.33 -0.18 -1.76
CA SER A 31 9.55 -1.48 -1.14
C SER A 31 9.04 -1.47 0.30
N ILE A 32 8.25 -2.48 0.65
CA ILE A 32 7.62 -2.60 1.97
C ILE A 32 7.93 -3.99 2.50
N LYS A 33 8.44 -4.02 3.73
CA LYS A 33 8.70 -5.25 4.46
C LYS A 33 7.98 -5.23 5.79
N ASN A 34 6.90 -6.01 5.89
CA ASN A 34 6.12 -6.06 7.12
C ASN A 34 5.35 -7.37 7.26
N SER A 35 5.79 -8.20 8.20
CA SER A 35 5.19 -9.52 8.43
C SER A 35 3.86 -9.48 9.19
N LYS A 36 3.50 -8.34 9.79
CA LYS A 36 2.31 -8.28 10.65
C LYS A 36 1.06 -8.00 9.82
N PRO A 37 -0.07 -8.66 10.11
CA PRO A 37 -1.36 -8.30 9.52
C PRO A 37 -1.75 -6.88 9.93
N GLN A 38 -2.43 -6.19 9.02
CA GLN A 38 -3.15 -4.95 9.35
C GLN A 38 -4.25 -5.23 10.38
N ASN A 39 -4.31 -4.44 11.44
CA ASN A 39 -5.33 -4.57 12.49
C ASN A 39 -6.57 -3.75 12.14
N ASN A 40 -6.38 -2.59 11.51
CA ASN A 40 -7.44 -1.63 11.19
C ASN A 40 -7.65 -1.56 9.68
N LYS A 41 -7.70 -2.74 9.04
CA LYS A 41 -8.00 -2.81 7.62
C LYS A 41 -9.37 -2.18 7.40
N LEU A 42 -9.43 -1.14 6.57
CA LEU A 42 -10.69 -0.51 6.22
C LEU A 42 -11.61 -1.47 5.41
N CYS A 43 -11.09 -2.61 4.95
CA CYS A 43 -11.86 -3.72 4.40
C CYS A 43 -12.35 -4.64 5.51
N LYS A 44 -13.33 -4.17 6.27
CA LYS A 44 -14.44 -4.95 6.83
C LYS A 44 -15.39 -3.98 7.52
N GLU A 45 -16.59 -3.85 6.95
CA GLU A 45 -17.83 -3.44 7.63
C GLU A 45 -18.33 -1.99 7.64
N SER A 46 -17.65 -0.97 7.08
CA SER A 46 -18.34 0.34 6.96
C SER A 46 -19.26 0.40 5.73
N LYS A 47 -20.47 -0.18 5.84
CA LYS A 47 -21.65 0.18 5.02
C LYS A 47 -22.16 1.61 5.30
N ASN A 48 -21.26 2.53 5.61
CA ASN A 48 -21.56 3.93 5.79
C ASN A 48 -20.94 4.66 4.61
N ASP A 49 -21.75 4.82 3.57
CA ASP A 49 -21.43 5.41 2.26
C ASP A 49 -21.00 6.89 2.28
N ASN A 50 -20.57 7.43 3.44
CA ASN A 50 -20.32 8.86 3.64
C ASN A 50 -18.99 9.22 4.34
N GLN A 51 -18.09 8.27 4.58
CA GLN A 51 -16.69 8.65 4.82
C GLN A 51 -15.99 8.73 3.47
N ASP A 52 -15.74 9.96 3.01
CA ASP A 52 -14.84 10.29 1.89
C ASP A 52 -13.42 9.82 2.24
N PHE A 53 -13.19 8.52 2.16
CA PHE A 53 -11.85 7.97 2.25
C PHE A 53 -11.12 8.35 0.98
N SER A 54 -10.08 9.17 1.14
CA SER A 54 -9.27 9.65 0.02
C SER A 54 -8.62 8.47 -0.69
N ILE A 55 -8.88 8.33 -1.98
CA ILE A 55 -8.20 7.35 -2.82
C ILE A 55 -6.69 7.63 -2.78
N ILE A 56 -5.90 6.65 -2.34
CA ILE A 56 -4.45 6.69 -2.35
C ILE A 56 -3.99 6.48 -3.80
N LYS A 57 -3.23 7.44 -4.32
CA LYS A 57 -2.71 7.38 -5.69
C LYS A 57 -1.19 7.39 -5.67
N PHE A 58 -0.59 6.46 -6.40
CA PHE A 58 0.85 6.42 -6.63
C PHE A 58 1.18 6.66 -8.11
N PRO A 59 0.93 7.88 -8.65
CA PRO A 59 0.86 8.14 -10.08
C PRO A 59 2.16 7.87 -10.86
N HIS A 60 3.29 7.84 -10.17
CA HIS A 60 4.60 7.65 -10.78
C HIS A 60 5.26 6.32 -10.39
N LEU A 61 4.54 5.43 -9.72
CA LEU A 61 5.08 4.16 -9.27
C LEU A 61 5.35 3.24 -10.47
N ILE A 62 6.58 2.74 -10.53
CA ILE A 62 7.07 1.83 -11.57
C ILE A 62 7.32 0.46 -10.96
N ASN A 63 7.88 0.43 -9.74
CA ASN A 63 8.27 -0.79 -9.06
C ASN A 63 7.63 -0.85 -7.67
N LEU A 64 6.86 -1.92 -7.42
CA LEU A 64 6.33 -2.25 -6.11
C LEU A 64 6.93 -3.57 -5.63
N THR A 65 7.57 -3.57 -4.47
CA THR A 65 8.11 -4.77 -3.84
C THR A 65 7.51 -4.96 -2.47
N LEU A 66 6.74 -6.04 -2.30
CA LEU A 66 6.20 -6.48 -1.02
C LEU A 66 7.03 -7.68 -0.54
N ASN A 67 7.88 -7.47 0.46
CA ASN A 67 8.82 -8.49 0.93
C ASN A 67 8.46 -8.98 2.33
N LEU A 68 8.28 -10.29 2.51
CA LEU A 68 7.75 -10.90 3.73
C LEU A 68 6.51 -10.13 4.24
N ALA A 69 5.69 -9.68 3.30
CA ALA A 69 4.53 -8.86 3.58
C ALA A 69 3.32 -9.76 3.87
N HIS A 70 2.50 -9.41 4.85
CA HIS A 70 1.21 -10.08 5.05
C HIS A 70 0.26 -9.83 3.86
N ASP A 71 -0.58 -10.80 3.52
CA ASP A 71 -1.49 -10.73 2.37
C ASP A 71 -2.48 -9.55 2.40
N ASN A 72 -2.69 -8.95 3.57
CA ASN A 72 -3.57 -7.79 3.75
C ASN A 72 -3.05 -6.58 2.96
N TYR A 73 -1.73 -6.43 2.86
CA TYR A 73 -1.10 -5.34 2.10
C TYR A 73 -1.29 -5.51 0.59
N ILE A 74 -1.32 -6.75 0.11
CA ILE A 74 -1.61 -7.04 -1.30
C ILE A 74 -3.04 -6.64 -1.61
N GLU A 75 -3.98 -7.04 -0.75
CA GLU A 75 -5.39 -6.68 -0.92
C GLU A 75 -5.57 -5.18 -0.97
N GLU A 76 -4.97 -4.43 -0.04
CA GLU A 76 -5.09 -2.98 -0.01
C GLU A 76 -4.43 -2.29 -1.21
N LEU A 77 -3.26 -2.76 -1.67
CA LEU A 77 -2.53 -2.06 -2.73
C LEU A 77 -2.96 -2.46 -4.15
N LEU A 78 -3.42 -3.70 -4.35
CA LEU A 78 -3.70 -4.26 -5.67
C LEU A 78 -5.19 -4.50 -5.94
N PHE A 79 -5.98 -4.76 -4.91
CA PHE A 79 -7.36 -5.21 -5.07
C PHE A 79 -8.40 -4.26 -4.46
N ASP A 80 -7.99 -3.32 -3.60
CA ASP A 80 -8.85 -2.31 -2.99
C ASP A 80 -9.10 -1.13 -3.94
N THR A 81 -10.35 -0.73 -4.08
CA THR A 81 -10.77 0.41 -4.93
C THR A 81 -10.26 1.76 -4.42
N ARG A 82 -9.75 1.82 -3.19
CA ARG A 82 -9.17 3.00 -2.55
C ARG A 82 -7.68 3.15 -2.82
N THR A 83 -7.02 2.18 -3.45
CA THR A 83 -5.65 2.36 -3.95
C THR A 83 -5.65 2.30 -5.47
N CYS A 84 -5.07 3.33 -6.09
CA CYS A 84 -4.89 3.38 -7.53
C CYS A 84 -3.40 3.32 -7.85
N LEU A 85 -2.97 2.16 -8.35
CA LEU A 85 -1.69 2.00 -9.00
C LEU A 85 -1.81 2.36 -10.48
N PRO A 86 -0.77 2.96 -11.08
CA PRO A 86 -0.84 3.35 -12.48
C PRO A 86 -0.65 2.11 -13.37
N ASN A 87 -1.24 2.12 -14.57
CA ASN A 87 -1.19 0.99 -15.52
C ASN A 87 0.23 0.65 -16.01
N ASN A 88 1.23 1.44 -15.65
CA ASN A 88 2.64 1.29 -16.02
C ASN A 88 3.52 0.81 -14.85
N VAL A 89 2.95 0.20 -13.80
CA VAL A 89 3.78 -0.59 -12.86
C VAL A 89 4.43 -1.72 -13.66
N VAL A 90 5.74 -1.61 -13.88
CA VAL A 90 6.51 -2.52 -14.74
C VAL A 90 6.95 -3.75 -13.98
N HIS A 91 7.24 -3.60 -12.67
CA HIS A 91 7.71 -4.70 -11.84
C HIS A 91 6.93 -4.78 -10.53
N LEU A 92 6.25 -5.91 -10.35
CA LEU A 92 5.57 -6.29 -9.13
C LEU A 92 6.27 -7.52 -8.54
N ASN A 93 7.00 -7.33 -7.45
CA ASN A 93 7.69 -8.40 -6.74
C ASN A 93 6.97 -8.68 -5.42
N ILE A 94 6.36 -9.85 -5.29
CA ILE A 94 5.61 -10.25 -4.11
C ILE A 94 6.27 -11.47 -3.49
N PHE A 95 6.71 -11.32 -2.24
CA PHE A 95 7.19 -12.39 -1.38
C PHE A 95 6.37 -12.34 -0.10
N THR A 96 5.38 -13.22 0.02
CA THR A 96 4.46 -13.23 1.17
C THR A 96 4.82 -14.29 2.18
N ILE A 97 4.30 -14.11 3.39
CA ILE A 97 4.31 -15.12 4.44
C ILE A 97 2.85 -15.41 4.81
N ASN A 98 2.51 -16.69 4.91
CA ASN A 98 1.18 -17.16 5.32
C ASN A 98 0.93 -16.93 6.81
#